data_AF-A0A672MBA8-F1
#
_entry.id   AF-A0A672MBA8-F1
#
_cell.length_a   1.000
_cell.length_b   1.000
_cell.length_c   1.000
_cell.angle_alpha   90.00
_cell.angle_beta   90.00
_cell.angle_gamma   90.00
#
_symmetry.space_group_name_H-M   'P 1'
#
loop_
_entity.id
_entity.type
_entity.pdbx_description
1 polymer ?
#
loop_
_entity_poly.entity_id
_entity_poly.type
_entity_poly.pdbx_seq_one_letter_code
_entity_poly.pdbx_strand_id
1 'polypeptide(L)'
;CSLTVHSLFYLMEQCRILRFNQLFCLTVAAGEVVFSCCTKVSTAKVTDPIIKITMQNESLPCVKAVIFETKQVKFCSDPKQRWVREKVKQFL
;
A
#
# COMPACT_ATOMS: atom_id res chain seq x y z
N CYS A 1 -14.64 -4.70 -17.46
CA CYS A 1 -14.73 -6.14 -17.79
C CYS A 1 -13.96 -6.46 -19.06
N SER A 2 -12.68 -6.11 -19.07
CA SER A 2 -11.74 -6.39 -20.15
C SER A 2 -10.41 -6.69 -19.47
N LEU A 3 -9.62 -7.57 -20.09
CA LEU A 3 -8.26 -8.00 -19.69
C LEU A 3 -8.14 -9.37 -18.98
N THR A 4 -9.10 -10.29 -19.14
CA THR A 4 -8.96 -11.68 -18.64
C THR A 4 -8.35 -12.68 -19.62
N VAL A 5 -8.01 -12.27 -20.86
CA VAL A 5 -7.54 -13.24 -21.88
C VAL A 5 -6.04 -13.19 -22.15
N HIS A 6 -5.36 -12.08 -21.86
CA HIS A 6 -3.91 -11.97 -22.09
C HIS A 6 -3.03 -12.47 -20.93
N SER A 7 -3.57 -12.52 -19.70
CA SER A 7 -2.85 -13.11 -18.55
C SER A 7 -2.90 -14.64 -18.47
N LEU A 8 -3.70 -15.29 -19.32
CA LEU A 8 -3.76 -16.75 -19.39
C LEU A 8 -2.60 -17.37 -20.20
N PHE A 9 -1.95 -16.58 -21.06
CA PHE A 9 -0.76 -17.05 -21.78
C PHE A 9 0.51 -17.05 -20.91
N TYR A 10 0.59 -16.20 -19.89
CA TYR A 10 1.70 -16.19 -18.92
C TYR A 10 1.60 -17.27 -17.83
N LEU A 11 0.55 -18.08 -17.84
CA LEU A 11 0.26 -19.11 -16.83
C LEU A 11 0.45 -20.56 -17.32
N MET A 12 0.99 -20.78 -18.52
CA MET A 12 1.03 -22.13 -19.14
C MET A 12 2.42 -22.61 -19.59
N GLU A 13 3.52 -22.05 -19.07
CA GLU A 13 4.87 -22.41 -19.58
C GLU A 13 5.94 -22.85 -18.56
N GLN A 14 5.55 -23.50 -17.45
CA GLN A 14 6.49 -24.34 -16.68
C GLN A 14 5.83 -25.62 -16.15
N CYS A 15 5.00 -26.28 -16.97
CA CYS A 15 4.54 -27.64 -16.67
C CYS A 15 5.02 -28.61 -17.77
N ARG A 16 6.32 -28.96 -17.74
CA ARG A 16 6.82 -30.19 -18.38
C ARG A 16 7.54 -31.08 -17.38
N ILE A 17 6.73 -31.99 -16.84
CA ILE A 17 6.99 -33.43 -16.69
C ILE A 17 8.35 -33.80 -16.08
N LEU A 18 8.36 -34.13 -14.79
CA LEU A 18 8.91 -35.41 -14.38
C LEU A 18 7.92 -36.11 -13.46
N ARG A 19 7.58 -37.32 -13.87
CA ARG A 19 6.56 -38.19 -13.30
C ARG A 19 6.93 -38.57 -11.87
N PHE A 20 6.00 -38.41 -10.94
CA PHE A 20 5.37 -39.50 -10.17
C PHE A 20 4.71 -38.91 -8.93
N ASN A 21 3.40 -39.15 -8.85
CA ASN A 21 2.59 -39.22 -7.64
C ASN A 21 2.39 -37.94 -6.81
N GLN A 22 1.13 -37.48 -6.83
CA GLN A 22 0.50 -36.43 -6.01
C GLN A 22 1.31 -35.96 -4.80
N LEU A 23 1.84 -34.73 -4.83
CA LEU A 23 1.96 -33.92 -3.62
C LEU A 23 2.04 -32.41 -3.92
N PHE A 24 0.89 -31.77 -3.76
CA PHE A 24 0.69 -30.41 -3.26
C PHE A 24 1.42 -29.24 -3.97
N CYS A 25 0.75 -28.63 -4.96
CA CYS A 25 1.06 -27.25 -5.36
C CYS A 25 0.65 -26.31 -4.21
N LEU A 26 1.60 -25.88 -3.37
CA LEU A 26 1.40 -24.82 -2.39
C LEU A 26 1.27 -23.48 -3.12
N THR A 27 0.04 -23.06 -3.40
CA THR A 27 -0.24 -21.67 -3.78
C THR A 27 -0.19 -20.83 -2.52
N VAL A 28 0.93 -20.15 -2.25
CA VAL A 28 0.99 -19.11 -1.21
C VAL A 28 0.18 -17.91 -1.71
N ALA A 29 -1.05 -17.77 -1.22
CA ALA A 29 -1.78 -16.53 -1.34
C ALA A 29 -1.14 -15.51 -0.37
N ALA A 30 -0.39 -14.54 -0.90
CA ALA A 30 0.10 -13.43 -0.11
C ALA A 30 -1.09 -12.54 0.29
N GLY A 31 -1.66 -12.80 1.48
CA GLY A 31 -2.65 -11.91 2.08
C GLY A 31 -1.99 -10.60 2.49
N GLU A 32 -2.39 -9.48 1.88
CA GLU A 32 -1.97 -8.16 2.35
C GLU A 32 -2.52 -7.93 3.76
N VAL A 33 -1.64 -7.90 4.77
CA VAL A 33 -2.02 -7.55 6.13
C VAL A 33 -2.40 -6.07 6.15
N VAL A 34 -3.70 -5.77 6.25
CA VAL A 34 -4.19 -4.40 6.37
C VAL A 34 -4.01 -3.94 7.81
N PHE A 35 -2.94 -3.20 8.06
CA PHE A 35 -2.75 -2.49 9.33
C PHE A 35 -3.65 -1.24 9.36
N SER A 36 -4.25 -0.94 10.52
CA SER A 36 -5.03 0.29 10.72
C SER A 36 -4.18 1.57 10.72
N CYS A 37 -2.87 1.41 10.80
CA CYS A 37 -1.87 2.47 10.87
C CYS A 37 -0.96 2.49 9.64
N CYS A 38 -0.27 3.61 9.44
CA CYS A 38 0.73 3.71 8.40
C CYS A 38 1.98 2.89 8.76
N THR A 39 2.30 1.87 7.98
CA THR A 39 3.57 1.12 8.04
C THR A 39 4.62 1.66 7.07
N LYS A 40 4.17 2.39 6.05
CA LYS A 40 5.01 3.09 5.07
C LYS A 40 4.54 4.53 4.90
N VAL A 41 5.47 5.41 4.55
CA VAL A 41 5.19 6.82 4.27
C VAL A 41 5.57 7.15 2.83
N SER A 42 4.82 8.06 2.24
CA SER A 42 5.09 8.62 0.92
C SER A 42 5.76 9.99 1.04
N THR A 43 6.62 10.27 0.08
CA THR A 43 7.25 11.59 -0.12
C THR A 43 6.49 12.45 -1.13
N ALA A 44 5.54 11.85 -1.85
CA ALA A 44 4.74 12.49 -2.89
C ALA A 44 3.82 13.56 -2.31
N LYS A 45 3.69 14.68 -3.01
CA LYS A 45 2.80 15.78 -2.61
C LYS A 45 1.34 15.37 -2.80
N VAL A 46 0.54 15.57 -1.77
CA VAL A 46 -0.92 15.44 -1.86
C VAL A 46 -1.48 16.71 -2.48
N THR A 47 -2.08 16.60 -3.66
CA THR A 47 -2.75 17.70 -4.37
C THR A 47 -4.24 17.77 -4.07
N ASP A 48 -4.80 16.66 -3.59
CA ASP A 48 -6.22 16.55 -3.25
C ASP A 48 -6.61 17.45 -2.07
N PRO A 49 -7.89 17.88 -2.00
CA PRO A 49 -8.39 18.66 -0.89
C PRO A 49 -8.34 17.85 0.41
N ILE A 50 -7.51 18.33 1.35
CA ILE A 50 -7.32 17.74 2.67
C ILE A 50 -8.47 18.19 3.58
N ILE A 51 -9.18 17.24 4.17
CA ILE A 51 -10.29 17.45 5.11
C ILE A 51 -9.77 17.44 6.53
N LYS A 52 -8.84 16.53 6.83
CA LYS A 52 -8.31 16.33 8.17
C LYS A 52 -6.84 15.95 8.13
N ILE A 53 -6.11 16.44 9.12
CA ILE A 53 -4.72 16.06 9.37
C ILE A 53 -4.67 15.33 10.70
N THR A 54 -4.02 14.17 10.74
CA THR A 54 -3.78 13.43 11.98
C THR A 54 -2.30 13.08 12.08
N MET A 55 -1.69 13.34 13.23
CA MET A 55 -0.33 12.91 13.49
C MET A 55 -0.34 11.50 14.08
N GLN A 56 0.41 10.60 13.46
CA GLN A 56 0.64 9.24 13.96
C GLN A 56 2.00 9.18 14.64
N ASN A 57 2.00 8.76 15.90
CA ASN A 57 3.20 8.45 16.65
C ASN A 57 3.77 7.09 16.20
N GLU A 58 5.08 6.94 16.34
CA GLU A 58 5.76 5.67 16.05
C GLU A 58 5.39 4.61 17.09
N SER A 59 5.00 3.43 16.61
CA SER A 59 4.68 2.26 17.45
C SER A 59 4.70 1.02 16.56
N LEU A 60 5.78 0.23 16.59
CA LEU A 60 6.00 -0.87 15.65
C LEU A 60 4.79 -1.84 15.59
N PRO A 61 4.27 -2.17 14.38
CA PRO A 61 4.86 -1.94 13.05
C PRO A 61 4.55 -0.58 12.40
N CYS A 62 3.84 0.31 13.11
CA CYS A 62 3.48 1.64 12.65
C CYS A 62 4.66 2.60 12.72
N VAL A 63 4.92 3.32 11.64
CA VAL A 63 5.98 4.34 11.57
C VAL A 63 5.44 5.72 11.89
N LYS A 64 6.32 6.65 12.26
CA LYS A 64 5.94 8.07 12.44
C LYS A 64 5.45 8.66 11.11
N ALA A 65 4.20 9.13 11.06
CA ALA A 65 3.58 9.62 9.83
C ALA A 65 2.62 10.80 10.09
N VAL A 66 2.45 11.65 9.08
CA VAL A 66 1.33 12.60 9.02
C VAL A 66 0.31 12.02 8.06
N ILE A 67 -0.90 11.77 8.57
CA ILE A 67 -2.01 11.22 7.80
C ILE A 67 -2.86 12.38 7.29
N PHE A 68 -2.90 12.53 5.97
CA PHE A 68 -3.82 13.45 5.30
C PHE A 68 -5.06 12.69 4.86
N GLU A 69 -6.21 13.05 5.41
CA GLU A 69 -7.50 12.49 5.02
C GLU A 69 -8.13 13.37 3.95
N THR A 70 -8.42 12.76 2.80
CA THR A 70 -9.13 13.39 1.69
C THR A 70 -10.54 12.79 1.61
N LYS A 71 -11.36 13.27 0.66
CA LYS A 71 -12.72 12.72 0.46
C LYS A 71 -12.74 11.23 0.14
N GLN A 72 -11.66 10.71 -0.46
CA GLN A 72 -11.62 9.35 -1.00
C GLN A 72 -10.67 8.44 -0.22
N VAL A 73 -9.47 8.95 0.13
CA VAL A 73 -8.36 8.13 0.62
C VAL A 73 -7.57 8.86 1.72
N LYS A 74 -6.95 8.07 2.60
CA LYS A 74 -5.98 8.53 3.60
C LYS A 74 -4.56 8.37 3.05
N PHE A 75 -3.79 9.44 3.08
CA PHE A 75 -2.40 9.46 2.62
C PHE A 75 -1.42 9.52 3.80
N CYS A 76 -0.58 8.51 3.91
CA CYS A 76 0.53 8.47 4.86
C CYS A 76 1.72 9.27 4.29
N SER A 77 2.03 10.43 4.88
CA SER A 77 3.11 11.30 4.42
C SER A 77 4.25 11.41 5.44
N ASP A 78 5.48 11.55 4.93
CA ASP A 78 6.67 11.67 5.78
C ASP A 78 6.74 13.07 6.45
N PRO A 79 6.71 13.17 7.79
CA PRO A 79 6.83 14.43 8.53
C PRO A 79 8.15 15.19 8.30
N LYS A 80 9.17 14.54 7.73
CA LYS A 80 10.46 15.18 7.39
C LYS A 80 10.35 16.09 6.17
N GLN A 81 9.36 15.88 5.31
CA GLN A 81 9.20 16.65 4.08
C GLN A 81 8.79 18.10 4.38
N ARG A 82 9.45 19.07 3.72
CA ARG A 82 9.18 20.51 3.93
C ARG A 82 7.72 20.86 3.66
N TRP A 83 7.16 20.35 2.56
CA TRP A 83 5.76 20.61 2.19
C TRP A 83 4.76 20.04 3.20
N VAL A 84 5.06 18.91 3.85
CA VAL A 84 4.21 18.32 4.90
C VAL A 84 4.16 19.26 6.09
N ARG A 85 5.31 19.77 6.52
CA ARG A 85 5.41 20.73 7.63
C ARG A 85 4.69 22.04 7.31
N GLU A 86 4.82 22.54 6.09
CA GLU A 86 4.11 23.73 5.62
C GLU A 86 2.60 23.51 5.64
N LYS A 87 2.11 22.37 5.12
CA LYS A 87 0.69 22.03 5.14
C LYS A 87 0.15 21.90 6.56
N VAL A 88 0.85 21.21 7.44
CA VAL A 88 0.46 21.09 8.85
C VAL A 88 0.34 22.48 9.50
N LYS A 89 1.28 23.39 9.24
CA LYS A 89 1.22 24.78 9.75
C LYS A 89 0.10 25.63 9.14
N GLN A 90 -0.33 25.33 7.92
CA GLN A 90 -1.43 26.05 7.26
C GLN A 90 -2.81 25.63 7.78
N PHE A 91 -2.90 24.42 8.35
CA PHE A 91 -4.15 23.82 8.83
C PHE A 91 -4.36 23.97 10.34
N LEU A 92 -3.31 24.33 11.09
CA LEU A 92 -3.35 24.73 12.50
C LEU A 92 -3.55 26.24 12.60
#